data_AF-A0A7S2QFK0-F1
#
_entry.id   AF-A0A7S2QFK0-F1
#
_cell.length_a   1.000
_cell.length_b   1.000
_cell.length_c   1.000
_cell.angle_alpha   90.00
_cell.angle_beta   90.00
_cell.angle_gamma   90.00
#
_symmetry.space_group_name_H-M   'P 1'
#
loop_
_entity.id
_entity.type
_entity.pdbx_description
1 polymer ?
#
loop_
_entity_poly.entity_id
_entity_poly.type
_entity_poly.pdbx_seq_one_letter_code
_entity_poly.pdbx_strand_id
1 'polypeptide(L)'
;MSSVGIVPGHGSAAALLQAQLGLGIVLGALGIGAASNPELRKTLAGTPWESTLRAAAQAVGPASTLAAFALIQARGGAADSLTSIGLAVAGVAVVLSAFLAVLGPVLSGAAGAARFSTAGRVLSSVCTFGQALLLFGATPAGTQLFCASMFVRLALLAQAFAAAKRALALGPGRASGAVVEMELVASLAPAIGGLALVDSMVWGQSGVLTLPIQPSVYCAALVALVAFVRFGLGGHIADPGRSELCFRFKSEEGADAPMEPVRVAVVGMVYLSMAASAVRVLAGTFTIQASAGGFSIEWGEPLTASAAKLVALIFGTYIAEFVSTSMLAQEDPVEVPPDAAKQINGLEMSGTSTPVQSRCRDMSTMDCAKALVAPAHTLLLALVAAHSALPEEQRAGAFGPSVSGLAALPFRYGFVMAAAAVWLQVFTLLMYAFSQGSTGSSRALEPPCDITGTLLWDASGTIARKVTSSVRWSTLALLEGGLLLGCVGLSPVTFLAGGLVPAACLYAMASPEGRETANAIVMVGASSLFSCIGDLIEQRRLAAEAAAAKRAAAVAKALEAESAPAAKAAGG
;
A
#
# COMPACT_ATOMS: atom_id res chain seq x y z
N MET A 1 15.56 -27.17 16.70
CA MET A 1 14.09 -27.38 16.76
C MET A 1 13.39 -26.04 16.86
N SER A 2 12.88 -25.49 15.75
CA SER A 2 12.02 -24.30 15.75
C SER A 2 10.60 -24.74 15.42
N SER A 3 9.69 -24.66 16.39
CA SER A 3 8.27 -24.91 16.16
C SER A 3 7.73 -23.91 15.14
N VAL A 4 7.45 -24.38 13.92
CA VAL A 4 6.82 -23.55 12.88
C VAL A 4 5.34 -23.41 13.21
N GLY A 5 5.00 -22.62 14.24
CA GLY A 5 3.68 -21.99 14.31
C GLY A 5 3.44 -21.15 13.06
N ILE A 6 2.20 -20.78 12.76
CA ILE A 6 1.92 -19.72 11.77
C ILE A 6 2.87 -18.58 12.09
N VAL A 7 3.81 -18.28 11.19
CA VAL A 7 4.84 -17.27 11.47
C VAL A 7 4.10 -15.97 11.77
N PRO A 8 4.17 -15.43 12.99
CA PRO A 8 3.25 -14.40 13.48
C PRO A 8 3.21 -13.14 12.59
N GLY A 9 4.24 -12.93 11.77
CA GLY A 9 4.27 -11.89 10.74
C GLY A 9 3.18 -12.01 9.66
N HIS A 10 2.84 -13.20 9.16
CA HIS A 10 1.86 -13.32 8.06
C HIS A 10 0.44 -12.93 8.49
N GLY A 11 0.00 -13.39 9.67
CA GLY A 11 -1.31 -13.04 10.22
C GLY A 11 -1.42 -11.55 10.51
N SER A 12 -0.37 -10.96 11.08
CA SER A 12 -0.29 -9.52 11.36
C SER A 12 -0.33 -8.70 10.06
N ALA A 13 0.44 -9.10 9.05
CA ALA A 13 0.44 -8.45 7.74
C ALA A 13 -0.95 -8.52 7.08
N ALA A 14 -1.59 -9.69 7.09
CA ALA A 14 -2.92 -9.87 6.52
C ALA A 14 -3.96 -8.95 7.19
N ALA A 15 -3.98 -8.88 8.51
CA ALA A 15 -4.90 -8.02 9.25
C ALA A 15 -4.66 -6.52 8.95
N LEU A 16 -3.40 -6.08 8.91
CA LEU A 16 -3.03 -4.70 8.58
C LEU A 16 -3.42 -4.33 7.14
N LEU A 17 -3.15 -5.21 6.18
CA LEU A 17 -3.51 -5.01 4.77
C LEU A 17 -5.03 -4.98 4.59
N GLN A 18 -5.76 -5.86 5.26
CA GLN A 18 -7.22 -5.83 5.24
C GLN A 18 -7.79 -4.56 5.87
N ALA A 19 -7.18 -4.03 6.93
CA ALA A 19 -7.63 -2.76 7.52
C ALA A 19 -7.43 -1.59 6.54
N GLN A 20 -6.26 -1.51 5.89
CA GLN A 20 -5.95 -0.47 4.90
C GLN A 20 -6.84 -0.60 3.64
N LEU A 21 -6.90 -1.78 3.05
CA LEU A 21 -7.67 -2.04 1.82
C LEU A 21 -9.18 -1.98 2.09
N GLY A 22 -9.62 -2.46 3.26
CA GLY A 22 -11.01 -2.41 3.69
C GLY A 22 -11.53 -0.98 3.83
N LEU A 23 -10.71 -0.05 4.33
CA LEU A 23 -11.06 1.37 4.31
C LEU A 23 -11.28 1.87 2.87
N GLY A 24 -10.44 1.44 1.93
CA GLY A 24 -10.60 1.71 0.50
C GLY A 24 -11.93 1.18 -0.06
N ILE A 25 -12.29 -0.06 0.26
CA ILE A 25 -13.57 -0.67 -0.16
C ILE A 25 -14.76 0.12 0.39
N VAL A 26 -14.70 0.54 1.66
CA VAL A 26 -15.77 1.36 2.26
C VAL A 26 -15.89 2.71 1.55
N LEU A 27 -14.76 3.35 1.23
CA LEU A 27 -14.72 4.60 0.46
C LEU A 27 -15.33 4.43 -0.93
N GLY A 28 -14.92 3.39 -1.66
CA GLY A 28 -15.43 3.07 -2.98
C GLY A 28 -16.93 2.81 -2.96
N ALA A 29 -17.41 2.00 -2.01
CA ALA A 29 -18.83 1.71 -1.84
C ALA A 29 -19.66 2.96 -1.52
N LEU A 30 -19.19 3.81 -0.61
CA LEU A 30 -19.84 5.09 -0.30
C LEU A 30 -19.85 6.02 -1.52
N GLY A 31 -18.75 6.05 -2.28
CA GLY A 31 -18.65 6.77 -3.53
C GLY A 31 -19.68 6.30 -4.56
N ILE A 32 -19.73 5.00 -4.84
CA ILE A 32 -20.70 4.41 -5.78
C ILE A 32 -22.14 4.68 -5.31
N GLY A 33 -22.40 4.52 -4.02
CA GLY A 33 -23.71 4.81 -3.41
C GLY A 33 -24.12 6.26 -3.59
N ALA A 34 -23.22 7.22 -3.32
CA ALA A 34 -23.52 8.64 -3.45
C ALA A 34 -23.66 9.08 -4.92
N ALA A 35 -22.96 8.43 -5.85
CA ALA A 35 -23.12 8.69 -7.29
C ALA A 35 -24.46 8.18 -7.83
N SER A 36 -24.99 7.08 -7.26
CA SER A 36 -26.24 6.44 -7.69
C SER A 36 -27.48 6.97 -6.94
N ASN A 37 -27.33 7.52 -5.74
CA ASN A 37 -28.43 8.01 -4.92
C ASN A 37 -28.26 9.51 -4.56
N PRO A 38 -29.09 10.42 -5.11
CA PRO A 38 -28.99 11.86 -4.84
C PRO A 38 -29.31 12.24 -3.39
N GLU A 39 -30.15 11.48 -2.69
CA GLU A 39 -30.47 11.73 -1.28
C GLU A 39 -29.30 11.34 -0.38
N LEU A 40 -28.62 10.23 -0.67
CA LEU A 40 -27.38 9.86 0.00
C LEU A 40 -26.29 10.92 -0.25
N ARG A 41 -26.18 11.45 -1.47
CA ARG A 41 -25.26 12.55 -1.80
C ARG A 41 -25.56 13.82 -0.99
N LYS A 42 -26.83 14.23 -0.87
CA LYS A 42 -27.23 15.37 -0.04
C LYS A 42 -26.92 15.13 1.44
N THR A 43 -27.18 13.92 1.92
CA THR A 43 -26.90 13.53 3.31
C THR A 43 -25.40 13.60 3.59
N LEU A 44 -24.58 13.05 2.70
CA LEU A 44 -23.12 13.13 2.81
C LEU A 44 -22.64 14.58 2.75
N ALA A 45 -23.15 15.41 1.85
CA ALA A 45 -22.79 16.84 1.77
C ALA A 45 -23.03 17.61 3.08
N GLY A 46 -24.00 17.19 3.90
CA GLY A 46 -24.29 17.79 5.21
C GLY A 46 -23.54 17.19 6.40
N THR A 47 -22.67 16.19 6.20
CA THR A 47 -21.98 15.47 7.28
C THR A 47 -20.46 15.68 7.24
N PRO A 48 -19.75 15.54 8.37
CA PRO A 48 -18.28 15.63 8.40
C PRO A 48 -17.57 14.41 7.80
N TRP A 49 -18.23 13.60 6.97
CA TRP A 49 -17.74 12.29 6.49
C TRP A 49 -16.37 12.38 5.81
N GLU A 50 -16.08 13.42 5.00
CA GLU A 50 -14.76 13.59 4.39
C GLU A 50 -13.65 13.75 5.43
N SER A 51 -13.92 14.50 6.49
CA SER A 51 -12.97 14.71 7.59
C SER A 51 -12.78 13.42 8.39
N THR A 52 -13.85 12.67 8.63
CA THR A 52 -13.86 11.34 9.27
C THR A 52 -13.01 10.36 8.49
N LEU A 53 -13.17 10.32 7.17
CA LEU A 53 -12.43 9.42 6.30
C LEU A 53 -10.97 9.82 6.16
N ARG A 54 -10.68 11.12 6.07
CA ARG A 54 -9.30 11.62 6.09
C ARG A 54 -8.62 11.26 7.41
N ALA A 55 -9.33 11.36 8.54
CA ALA A 55 -8.82 10.93 9.84
C ALA A 55 -8.60 9.40 9.89
N ALA A 56 -9.53 8.61 9.34
CA ALA A 56 -9.38 7.16 9.25
C ALA A 56 -8.19 6.77 8.37
N ALA A 57 -8.02 7.41 7.20
CA ALA A 57 -6.90 7.20 6.30
C ALA A 57 -5.56 7.55 6.96
N GLN A 58 -5.51 8.64 7.71
CA GLN A 58 -4.34 9.01 8.51
C GLN A 58 -4.04 8.00 9.63
N ALA A 59 -5.08 7.43 10.25
CA ALA A 59 -4.95 6.43 11.29
C ALA A 59 -4.40 5.10 10.74
N VAL A 60 -4.81 4.70 9.53
CA VAL A 60 -4.30 3.50 8.87
C VAL A 60 -2.98 3.72 8.12
N GLY A 61 -2.52 4.96 7.95
CA GLY A 61 -1.28 5.29 7.23
C GLY A 61 -0.08 4.37 7.49
N PRO A 62 0.24 4.00 8.75
CA PRO A 62 1.34 3.07 9.05
C PRO A 62 1.13 1.61 8.62
N ALA A 63 -0.09 1.20 8.28
CA ALA A 63 -0.47 -0.19 8.09
C ALA A 63 0.33 -0.88 6.98
N SER A 64 0.53 -0.22 5.84
CA SER A 64 1.31 -0.77 4.73
C SER A 64 2.79 -0.95 5.09
N THR A 65 3.36 -0.02 5.86
CA THR A 65 4.76 -0.09 6.31
C THR A 65 4.94 -1.21 7.33
N LEU A 66 4.01 -1.33 8.29
CA LEU A 66 3.97 -2.44 9.26
C LEU A 66 3.76 -3.79 8.57
N ALA A 67 2.91 -3.86 7.55
CA ALA A 67 2.68 -5.08 6.77
C ALA A 67 3.94 -5.49 6.00
N ALA A 68 4.62 -4.53 5.36
CA ALA A 68 5.91 -4.77 4.71
C ALA A 68 6.94 -5.33 5.69
N PHE A 69 7.07 -4.73 6.87
CA PHE A 69 7.95 -5.23 7.93
C PHE A 69 7.61 -6.67 8.32
N ALA A 70 6.33 -6.93 8.60
CA ALA A 70 5.85 -8.24 9.03
C ALA A 70 6.12 -9.33 7.97
N LEU A 71 5.90 -9.02 6.68
CA LEU A 71 6.21 -9.93 5.58
C LEU A 71 7.71 -10.16 5.41
N ILE A 72 8.53 -9.11 5.49
CA ILE A 72 10.00 -9.22 5.43
C ILE A 72 10.52 -10.13 6.54
N GLN A 73 10.05 -9.94 7.77
CA GLN A 73 10.47 -10.76 8.91
C GLN A 73 10.02 -12.20 8.77
N ALA A 74 8.80 -12.41 8.28
CA ALA A 74 8.28 -13.75 8.07
C ALA A 74 9.01 -14.50 6.95
N ARG A 75 9.37 -13.81 5.86
CA ARG A 75 10.14 -14.37 4.74
C ARG A 75 11.61 -14.62 5.11
N GLY A 76 12.19 -13.71 5.88
CA GLY A 76 13.59 -13.79 6.32
C GLY A 76 13.82 -14.71 7.53
N GLY A 77 12.78 -15.35 8.08
CA GLY A 77 12.90 -16.27 9.20
C GLY A 77 13.29 -15.60 10.54
N ALA A 78 13.03 -14.30 10.68
CA ALA A 78 13.47 -13.49 11.82
C ALA A 78 12.30 -13.04 12.72
N ALA A 79 11.33 -13.93 12.93
CA ALA A 79 10.23 -13.70 13.85
C ALA A 79 10.65 -14.05 15.28
N ASP A 80 11.01 -13.03 16.07
CA ASP A 80 11.22 -13.15 17.51
C ASP A 80 9.99 -12.65 18.31
N SER A 81 10.03 -12.85 19.63
CA SER A 81 8.94 -12.42 20.53
C SER A 81 8.75 -10.91 20.51
N LEU A 82 9.83 -10.13 20.43
CA LEU A 82 9.77 -8.66 20.37
C LEU A 82 9.07 -8.17 19.10
N THR A 83 9.43 -8.73 17.94
CA THR A 83 8.76 -8.45 16.67
C THR A 83 7.28 -8.80 16.74
N SER A 84 6.94 -9.96 17.31
CA SER A 84 5.56 -10.43 17.40
C SER A 84 4.72 -9.51 18.30
N ILE A 85 5.25 -9.12 19.47
CA ILE A 85 4.59 -8.20 20.38
C ILE A 85 4.45 -6.82 19.74
N GLY A 86 5.52 -6.28 19.15
CA GLY A 86 5.50 -4.98 18.48
C GLY A 86 4.47 -4.93 17.36
N LEU A 87 4.38 -5.98 16.54
CA LEU A 87 3.41 -6.08 15.44
C LEU A 87 1.98 -6.19 15.96
N ALA A 88 1.75 -6.98 17.01
CA ALA A 88 0.43 -7.11 17.62
C ALA A 88 -0.03 -5.77 18.22
N VAL A 89 0.83 -5.12 19.00
CA VAL A 89 0.52 -3.83 19.65
C VAL A 89 0.27 -2.73 18.62
N ALA A 90 1.17 -2.57 17.64
CA ALA A 90 1.01 -1.56 16.59
C ALA A 90 -0.21 -1.87 15.70
N GLY A 91 -0.40 -3.14 15.31
CA GLY A 91 -1.52 -3.55 14.47
C GLY A 91 -2.88 -3.32 15.12
N VAL A 92 -3.05 -3.71 16.38
CA VAL A 92 -4.28 -3.45 17.13
C VAL A 92 -4.52 -1.95 17.27
N ALA A 93 -3.48 -1.17 17.59
CA ALA A 93 -3.62 0.28 17.72
C ALA A 93 -4.04 0.95 16.40
N VAL A 94 -3.49 0.52 15.26
CA VAL A 94 -3.87 1.03 13.94
C VAL A 94 -5.33 0.71 13.61
N VAL A 95 -5.74 -0.55 13.77
CA VAL A 95 -7.12 -0.99 13.49
C VAL A 95 -8.11 -0.24 14.39
N LEU A 96 -7.85 -0.18 15.69
CA LEU A 96 -8.71 0.54 16.63
C LEU A 96 -8.75 2.04 16.34
N SER A 97 -7.62 2.65 15.94
CA SER A 97 -7.58 4.08 15.62
C SER A 97 -8.43 4.40 14.40
N ALA A 98 -8.40 3.53 13.38
CA ALA A 98 -9.27 3.66 12.21
C ALA A 98 -10.75 3.59 12.60
N PHE A 99 -11.10 2.63 13.46
CA PHE A 99 -12.45 2.51 14.01
C PHE A 99 -12.90 3.74 14.79
N LEU A 100 -12.06 4.24 15.70
CA LEU A 100 -12.38 5.43 16.48
C LEU A 100 -12.51 6.68 15.61
N ALA A 101 -11.69 6.79 14.55
CA ALA A 101 -11.79 7.88 13.60
C ALA A 101 -13.14 7.87 12.87
N VAL A 102 -13.68 6.69 12.56
CA VAL A 102 -15.01 6.52 11.95
C VAL A 102 -16.14 6.73 12.96
N LEU A 103 -16.07 6.09 14.14
CA LEU A 103 -17.13 6.09 15.14
C LEU A 103 -17.26 7.43 15.90
N GLY A 104 -16.17 8.17 16.05
CA GLY A 104 -16.13 9.38 16.86
C GLY A 104 -17.13 10.46 16.39
N PRO A 105 -17.07 10.86 15.11
CA PRO A 105 -18.02 11.80 14.53
C PRO A 105 -19.46 11.28 14.50
N VAL A 106 -19.63 9.95 14.39
CA VAL A 106 -20.94 9.29 14.30
C VAL A 106 -21.68 9.29 15.62
N LEU A 107 -21.01 8.94 16.72
CA LEU A 107 -21.71 8.60 17.97
C LEU A 107 -21.99 9.80 18.87
N SER A 108 -21.37 10.96 18.64
CA SER A 108 -21.04 11.78 19.81
C SER A 108 -21.11 13.30 19.70
N GLY A 109 -21.40 13.85 18.53
CA GLY A 109 -21.49 15.29 18.34
C GLY A 109 -20.27 16.04 18.90
N ALA A 110 -20.44 17.29 19.34
CA ALA A 110 -19.34 18.11 19.85
C ALA A 110 -18.75 17.60 21.19
N ALA A 111 -19.57 17.03 22.07
CA ALA A 111 -19.14 16.61 23.40
C ALA A 111 -18.30 15.33 23.41
N GLY A 112 -18.57 14.38 22.51
CA GLY A 112 -17.73 13.20 22.42
C GLY A 112 -16.49 13.37 21.56
N ALA A 113 -16.42 14.38 20.69
CA ALA A 113 -15.19 14.73 19.98
C ALA A 113 -13.99 14.87 20.95
N ALA A 114 -14.21 15.43 22.15
CA ALA A 114 -13.20 15.51 23.20
C ALA A 114 -12.77 14.13 23.76
N ARG A 115 -13.71 13.21 24.01
CA ARG A 115 -13.43 11.85 24.50
C ARG A 115 -12.70 11.01 23.45
N PHE A 116 -13.14 11.07 22.19
CA PHE A 116 -12.48 10.39 21.07
C PHE A 116 -11.08 10.94 20.80
N SER A 117 -10.85 12.25 21.02
CA SER A 117 -9.52 12.84 20.92
C SER A 117 -8.54 12.23 21.93
N THR A 118 -8.99 11.94 23.16
CA THR A 118 -8.14 11.34 24.20
C THR A 118 -7.82 9.90 23.86
N ALA A 119 -8.83 9.12 23.45
CA ALA A 119 -8.63 7.74 23.01
C ALA A 119 -7.69 7.66 21.79
N GLY A 120 -7.83 8.58 20.83
CA GLY A 120 -6.91 8.69 19.70
C GLY A 120 -5.46 8.96 20.11
N ARG A 121 -5.21 9.82 21.11
CA ARG A 121 -3.85 10.04 21.65
C ARG A 121 -3.28 8.80 22.33
N VAL A 122 -4.10 8.08 23.10
CA VAL A 122 -3.69 6.83 23.75
C VAL A 122 -3.31 5.79 22.69
N LEU A 123 -4.17 5.55 21.70
CA LEU A 123 -3.87 4.60 20.63
C LEU A 123 -2.66 5.03 19.80
N SER A 124 -2.48 6.32 19.53
CA SER A 124 -1.28 6.83 18.85
C SER A 124 -0.01 6.57 19.67
N SER A 125 -0.08 6.69 21.00
CA SER A 125 1.05 6.38 21.90
C SER A 125 1.34 4.87 21.94
N VAL A 126 0.30 4.04 21.98
CA VAL A 126 0.42 2.57 21.91
C VAL A 126 1.01 2.14 20.57
N CYS A 127 0.57 2.75 19.45
CA CYS A 127 1.13 2.52 18.12
C CYS A 127 2.62 2.89 18.07
N THR A 128 2.97 4.07 18.58
CA THR A 128 4.36 4.55 18.69
C THR A 128 5.22 3.55 19.47
N PHE A 129 4.74 3.09 20.62
CA PHE A 129 5.43 2.09 21.44
C PHE A 129 5.62 0.77 20.69
N GLY A 130 4.56 0.26 20.04
CA GLY A 130 4.64 -0.93 19.21
C GLY A 130 5.66 -0.81 18.08
N GLN A 131 5.66 0.32 17.37
CA GLN A 131 6.62 0.62 16.30
C GLN A 131 8.07 0.72 16.82
N ALA A 132 8.28 1.31 18.00
CA ALA A 132 9.60 1.40 18.62
C ALA A 132 10.15 0.02 18.98
N LEU A 133 9.32 -0.92 19.44
CA LEU A 133 9.73 -2.30 19.71
C LEU A 133 10.26 -3.00 18.44
N LEU A 134 9.70 -2.69 17.27
CA LEU A 134 10.11 -3.31 15.99
C LEU A 134 11.54 -2.95 15.57
N LEU A 135 12.11 -1.86 16.09
CA LEU A 135 13.50 -1.48 15.83
C LEU A 135 14.49 -2.48 16.40
N PHE A 136 14.13 -3.12 17.52
CA PHE A 136 14.95 -4.08 18.24
C PHE A 136 14.67 -5.53 17.83
N GLY A 137 13.76 -5.76 16.89
CA GLY A 137 13.46 -7.10 16.40
C GLY A 137 14.63 -7.71 15.64
N ALA A 138 14.68 -9.05 15.62
CA ALA A 138 15.67 -9.82 14.86
C ALA A 138 15.77 -9.39 13.39
N THR A 139 16.95 -9.56 12.80
CA THR A 139 17.23 -9.16 11.40
C THR A 139 16.94 -10.32 10.44
N PRO A 140 16.23 -10.08 9.32
CA PRO A 140 15.92 -11.13 8.35
C PRO A 140 17.17 -11.64 7.63
N ALA A 141 17.16 -12.92 7.26
CA ALA A 141 18.20 -13.51 6.42
C ALA A 141 18.14 -13.01 4.97
N GLY A 142 19.30 -12.87 4.34
CA GLY A 142 19.46 -12.39 2.97
C GLY A 142 19.66 -10.88 2.87
N THR A 143 20.59 -10.45 2.03
CA THR A 143 21.07 -9.06 1.97
C THR A 143 19.96 -8.09 1.57
N GLN A 144 19.14 -8.45 0.57
CA GLN A 144 18.01 -7.63 0.10
C GLN A 144 16.95 -7.39 1.19
N LEU A 145 16.59 -8.45 1.94
CA LEU A 145 15.57 -8.39 2.99
C LEU A 145 16.12 -7.64 4.21
N PHE A 146 17.41 -7.80 4.51
CA PHE A 146 18.10 -7.02 5.53
C PHE A 146 18.07 -5.53 5.21
N CYS A 147 18.50 -5.12 4.01
CA CYS A 147 18.51 -3.71 3.61
C CYS A 147 17.09 -3.12 3.59
N ALA A 148 16.11 -3.85 3.04
CA ALA A 148 14.71 -3.44 3.07
C ALA A 148 14.17 -3.33 4.50
N SER A 149 14.51 -4.27 5.40
CA SER A 149 14.12 -4.21 6.81
C SER A 149 14.69 -2.97 7.51
N MET A 150 15.96 -2.64 7.28
CA MET A 150 16.57 -1.44 7.86
C MET A 150 15.87 -0.16 7.38
N PHE A 151 15.56 -0.07 6.09
CA PHE A 151 14.82 1.07 5.56
C PHE A 151 13.40 1.16 6.11
N VAL A 152 12.68 0.03 6.19
CA VAL A 152 11.33 -0.02 6.78
C VAL A 152 11.35 0.34 8.27
N ARG A 153 12.36 -0.10 9.03
CA ARG A 153 12.56 0.33 10.44
C ARG A 153 12.75 1.83 10.56
N LEU A 154 13.55 2.43 9.67
CA LEU A 154 13.75 3.87 9.62
C LEU A 154 12.45 4.61 9.32
N ALA A 155 11.64 4.08 8.39
CA ALA A 155 10.31 4.61 8.10
C ALA A 155 9.35 4.51 9.29
N LEU A 156 9.32 3.37 9.97
CA LEU A 156 8.52 3.18 11.19
C LEU A 156 8.97 4.12 12.31
N LEU A 157 10.28 4.38 12.44
CA LEU A 157 10.81 5.34 13.40
C LEU A 157 10.36 6.76 13.08
N ALA A 158 10.42 7.18 11.82
CA ALA A 158 9.91 8.50 11.40
C ALA A 158 8.42 8.65 11.72
N GLN A 159 7.61 7.62 11.38
CA GLN A 159 6.17 7.59 11.69
C GLN A 159 5.90 7.59 13.21
N ALA A 160 6.70 6.86 13.99
CA ALA A 160 6.60 6.84 15.45
C ALA A 160 6.89 8.22 16.04
N PHE A 161 7.92 8.92 15.55
CA PHE A 161 8.19 10.30 15.97
C PHE A 161 7.05 11.25 15.58
N ALA A 162 6.48 11.11 14.39
CA ALA A 162 5.33 11.90 13.97
C ALA A 162 4.09 11.65 14.83
N ALA A 163 3.83 10.40 15.18
CA ALA A 163 2.75 9.98 16.06
C ALA A 163 2.95 10.50 17.49
N ALA A 164 4.15 10.31 18.07
CA ALA A 164 4.51 10.85 19.37
C ALA A 164 4.34 12.37 19.44
N LYS A 165 4.80 13.08 18.40
CA LYS A 165 4.64 14.53 18.30
C LYS A 165 3.18 14.94 18.31
N ARG A 166 2.33 14.27 17.52
CA ARG A 166 0.88 14.50 17.50
C ARG A 166 0.23 14.22 18.85
N ALA A 167 0.63 13.13 19.52
CA ALA A 167 0.11 12.76 20.83
C ALA A 167 0.48 13.79 21.91
N LEU A 168 1.70 14.33 21.86
CA LEU A 168 2.22 15.34 22.79
C LEU A 168 1.81 16.78 22.43
N ALA A 169 1.10 16.98 21.32
CA ALA A 169 0.70 18.29 20.82
C ALA A 169 1.87 19.29 20.71
N LEU A 170 3.05 18.82 20.32
CA LEU A 170 4.23 19.70 20.17
C LEU A 170 4.01 20.68 19.00
N GLY A 171 4.30 21.96 19.25
CA GLY A 171 4.15 23.03 18.28
C GLY A 171 4.99 22.88 17.00
N PRO A 172 4.79 23.76 16.01
CA PRO A 172 5.67 23.84 14.85
C PRO A 172 7.09 24.21 15.31
N GLY A 173 8.09 23.46 14.84
CA GLY A 173 9.49 23.67 15.20
C GLY A 173 10.43 22.86 14.30
N ARG A 174 11.75 23.02 14.46
CA ARG A 174 12.74 22.38 13.59
C ARG A 174 12.63 20.85 13.57
N ALA A 175 12.38 20.23 14.72
CA ALA A 175 12.11 18.79 14.82
C ALA A 175 10.82 18.39 14.08
N SER A 176 9.79 19.24 14.07
CA SER A 176 8.57 18.99 13.28
C SER A 176 8.86 18.97 11.78
N GLY A 177 9.66 19.91 11.30
CA GLY A 177 10.04 19.97 9.89
C GLY A 177 10.80 18.71 9.49
N ALA A 178 11.79 18.31 10.30
CA ALA A 178 12.59 17.12 10.05
C ALA A 178 11.75 15.85 9.94
N VAL A 179 10.76 15.66 10.82
CA VAL A 179 9.91 14.46 10.80
C VAL A 179 9.07 14.40 9.52
N VAL A 180 8.47 15.52 9.10
CA VAL A 180 7.68 15.57 7.86
C VAL A 180 8.55 15.29 6.63
N GLU A 181 9.78 15.84 6.61
CA GLU A 181 10.76 15.63 5.55
C GLU A 181 11.26 14.17 5.50
N MET A 182 11.44 13.53 6.66
CA MET A 182 11.77 12.10 6.73
C MET A 182 10.60 11.21 6.31
N GLU A 183 9.37 11.56 6.71
CA GLU A 183 8.14 10.84 6.30
C GLU A 183 7.96 10.87 4.78
N LEU A 184 8.35 11.96 4.11
CA LEU A 184 8.29 12.09 2.67
C LEU A 184 9.08 10.97 1.97
N VAL A 185 10.34 10.74 2.37
CA VAL A 185 11.18 9.67 1.79
C VAL A 185 10.76 8.29 2.30
N ALA A 186 10.37 8.20 3.58
CA ALA A 186 9.92 6.97 4.21
C ALA A 186 8.61 6.41 3.61
N SER A 187 7.81 7.24 2.94
CA SER A 187 6.58 6.81 2.25
C SER A 187 6.81 5.74 1.17
N LEU A 188 8.05 5.61 0.66
CA LEU A 188 8.46 4.58 -0.30
C LEU A 188 8.74 3.21 0.34
N ALA A 189 8.79 3.13 1.67
CA ALA A 189 9.12 1.90 2.39
C ALA A 189 8.21 0.70 2.05
N PRO A 190 6.88 0.84 1.91
CA PRO A 190 6.02 -0.25 1.46
C PRO A 190 6.38 -0.76 0.07
N ALA A 191 6.67 0.14 -0.89
CA ALA A 191 7.02 -0.22 -2.26
C ALA A 191 8.39 -0.92 -2.33
N ILE A 192 9.39 -0.39 -1.63
CA ILE A 192 10.74 -0.97 -1.57
C ILE A 192 10.74 -2.31 -0.82
N GLY A 193 9.98 -2.41 0.27
CA GLY A 193 9.76 -3.66 0.99
C GLY A 193 9.08 -4.72 0.11
N GLY A 194 8.04 -4.31 -0.63
CA GLY A 194 7.37 -5.16 -1.62
C GLY A 194 8.31 -5.64 -2.72
N LEU A 195 9.12 -4.75 -3.30
CA LEU A 195 10.13 -5.11 -4.30
C LEU A 195 11.12 -6.14 -3.76
N ALA A 196 11.69 -5.92 -2.57
CA ALA A 196 12.66 -6.85 -1.98
C ALA A 196 12.04 -8.23 -1.66
N LEU A 197 10.76 -8.25 -1.29
CA LEU A 197 10.01 -9.49 -1.10
C LEU A 197 9.82 -10.23 -2.43
N VAL A 198 9.44 -9.53 -3.50
CA VAL A 198 9.28 -10.15 -4.83
C VAL A 198 10.63 -10.62 -5.38
N ASP A 199 11.70 -9.85 -5.25
CA ASP A 199 13.06 -10.27 -5.63
C ASP A 199 13.47 -11.54 -4.87
N SER A 200 13.13 -11.63 -3.57
CA SER A 200 13.36 -12.84 -2.77
C SER A 200 12.48 -14.04 -3.15
N MET A 201 11.29 -13.80 -3.70
CA MET A 201 10.40 -14.87 -4.18
C MET A 201 10.91 -15.45 -5.49
N VAL A 202 11.43 -14.57 -6.36
CA VAL A 202 11.87 -14.93 -7.71
C VAL A 202 13.28 -15.51 -7.72
N TRP A 203 14.23 -14.89 -7.01
CA TRP A 203 15.66 -15.23 -7.09
C TRP A 203 16.20 -15.91 -5.82
N GLY A 204 15.39 -16.06 -4.77
CA GLY A 204 15.83 -16.57 -3.48
C GLY A 204 16.62 -15.53 -2.67
N GLN A 205 17.45 -15.98 -1.73
CA GLN A 205 18.23 -15.07 -0.87
C GLN A 205 19.43 -14.50 -1.62
N SER A 206 19.47 -13.17 -1.75
CA SER A 206 20.57 -12.47 -2.40
C SER A 206 21.79 -12.28 -1.50
N GLY A 207 22.98 -12.44 -2.09
CA GLY A 207 24.27 -12.16 -1.45
C GLY A 207 24.68 -10.68 -1.52
N VAL A 208 25.82 -10.38 -0.88
CA VAL A 208 26.38 -9.02 -0.73
C VAL A 208 26.63 -8.32 -2.08
N LEU A 209 26.94 -9.08 -3.14
CA LEU A 209 27.18 -8.55 -4.49
C LEU A 209 25.97 -7.82 -5.09
N THR A 210 24.76 -8.06 -4.58
CA THR A 210 23.55 -7.39 -5.07
C THR A 210 23.31 -6.03 -4.42
N LEU A 211 24.05 -5.66 -3.36
CA LEU A 211 23.89 -4.40 -2.63
C LEU A 211 23.79 -3.15 -3.53
N PRO A 212 24.65 -2.98 -4.56
CA PRO A 212 24.59 -1.78 -5.40
C PRO A 212 23.31 -1.65 -6.22
N ILE A 213 22.55 -2.74 -6.37
CA ILE A 213 21.30 -2.80 -7.13
C ILE A 213 20.10 -2.61 -6.18
N GLN A 214 20.29 -2.70 -4.85
CA GLN A 214 19.20 -2.62 -3.87
C GLN A 214 18.80 -1.15 -3.61
N PRO A 215 17.59 -0.70 -4.00
CA PRO A 215 17.17 0.69 -3.82
C PRO A 215 17.05 1.10 -2.35
N SER A 216 16.81 0.16 -1.44
CA SER A 216 16.74 0.40 0.02
C SER A 216 18.03 1.03 0.58
N VAL A 217 19.20 0.71 0.03
CA VAL A 217 20.48 1.28 0.45
C VAL A 217 20.54 2.77 0.15
N TYR A 218 20.16 3.16 -1.08
CA TYR A 218 20.18 4.56 -1.51
C TYR A 218 19.06 5.38 -0.86
N CYS A 219 17.89 4.80 -0.61
CA CYS A 219 16.83 5.47 0.13
C CYS A 219 17.21 5.71 1.60
N ALA A 220 17.89 4.75 2.25
CA ALA A 220 18.42 4.97 3.59
C ALA A 220 19.48 6.09 3.61
N ALA A 221 20.37 6.12 2.61
CA ALA A 221 21.33 7.21 2.44
C ALA A 221 20.64 8.56 2.23
N LEU A 222 19.53 8.59 1.47
CA LEU A 222 18.74 9.82 1.25
C LEU A 222 18.09 10.32 2.54
N VAL A 223 17.51 9.42 3.36
CA VAL A 223 16.96 9.82 4.68
C VAL A 223 18.06 10.36 5.59
N ALA A 224 19.23 9.72 5.62
CA ALA A 224 20.37 10.21 6.39
C ALA A 224 20.85 11.59 5.89
N LEU A 225 20.85 11.81 4.58
CA LEU A 225 21.18 13.10 3.97
C LEU A 225 20.16 14.19 4.35
N VAL A 226 18.86 13.90 4.30
CA VAL A 226 17.79 14.81 4.74
C VAL A 226 17.99 15.18 6.22
N ALA A 227 18.25 14.19 7.07
CA ALA A 227 18.55 14.42 8.49
C ALA A 227 19.78 15.33 8.68
N PHE A 228 20.86 15.05 7.94
CA PHE A 228 22.10 15.82 8.00
C PHE A 228 21.90 17.27 7.55
N VAL A 229 21.20 17.50 6.45
CA VAL A 229 20.90 18.87 5.98
C VAL A 229 20.07 19.62 7.01
N ARG A 230 19.05 18.97 7.58
CA ARG A 230 18.11 19.60 8.52
C ARG A 230 18.75 19.90 9.88
N PHE A 231 19.48 18.96 10.45
CA PHE A 231 20.09 19.10 11.78
C PHE A 231 21.49 19.68 11.75
N GLY A 232 22.32 19.30 10.78
CA GLY A 232 23.71 19.75 10.66
C GLY A 232 23.85 21.11 9.99
N LEU A 233 23.09 21.38 8.93
CA LEU A 233 23.27 22.58 8.10
C LEU A 233 22.18 23.65 8.24
N GLY A 234 21.12 23.39 9.02
CA GLY A 234 19.98 24.30 9.11
C GLY A 234 19.13 24.37 7.84
N GLY A 235 19.38 23.49 6.85
CA GLY A 235 18.59 23.48 5.63
C GLY A 235 17.16 22.99 5.86
N HIS A 236 16.35 23.06 4.81
CA HIS A 236 15.02 22.47 4.73
C HIS A 236 14.73 21.98 3.32
N ILE A 237 13.73 21.11 3.21
CA ILE A 237 13.20 20.72 1.92
C ILE A 237 12.30 21.85 1.38
N ALA A 238 12.66 22.38 0.22
CA ALA A 238 11.78 23.24 -0.57
C ALA A 238 10.82 22.40 -1.42
N ASP A 239 9.59 22.89 -1.56
CA ASP A 239 8.51 22.26 -2.33
C ASP A 239 8.22 20.80 -1.95
N PRO A 240 7.96 20.49 -0.65
CA PRO A 240 7.66 19.11 -0.22
C PRO A 240 6.44 18.50 -0.92
N GLY A 241 5.59 19.32 -1.55
CA GLY A 241 4.45 18.88 -2.35
C GLY A 241 4.73 18.66 -3.84
N ARG A 242 5.99 18.61 -4.31
CA ARG A 242 6.31 18.23 -5.71
C ARG A 242 6.37 16.73 -5.92
N SER A 243 7.08 16.02 -5.04
CA SER A 243 7.42 14.61 -5.22
C SER A 243 8.20 14.13 -4.00
N GLU A 244 8.10 12.85 -3.69
CA GLU A 244 8.83 12.20 -2.60
C GLU A 244 10.35 12.21 -2.81
N LEU A 245 10.80 12.35 -4.07
CA LEU A 245 12.21 12.32 -4.46
C LEU A 245 12.64 13.57 -5.27
N CYS A 246 11.71 14.30 -5.89
CA CYS A 246 11.99 15.55 -6.62
C CYS A 246 11.81 16.79 -5.75
N PHE A 247 12.49 16.81 -4.61
CA PHE A 247 12.59 17.96 -3.72
C PHE A 247 13.97 18.62 -3.80
N ARG A 248 14.09 19.90 -3.41
CA ARG A 248 15.39 20.62 -3.37
C ARG A 248 15.77 20.98 -1.95
N PHE A 249 17.07 21.01 -1.64
CA PHE A 249 17.53 21.54 -0.37
C PHE A 249 17.79 23.03 -0.45
N LYS A 250 17.16 23.79 0.46
CA LYS A 250 17.41 25.22 0.65
C LYS A 250 17.95 25.51 2.03
N SER A 251 18.85 26.48 2.13
CA SER A 251 19.26 27.09 3.41
C SER A 251 18.10 27.91 4.02
N GLU A 252 18.21 28.29 5.31
CA GLU A 252 17.22 29.18 5.94
C GLU A 252 17.15 30.55 5.25
N GLU A 253 18.26 30.98 4.63
CA GLU A 253 18.37 32.23 3.87
C GLU A 253 17.81 32.12 2.44
N GLY A 254 17.32 30.94 2.04
CA GLY A 254 16.68 30.71 0.75
C GLY A 254 17.62 30.39 -0.41
N ALA A 255 18.94 30.45 -0.21
CA ALA A 255 19.94 29.99 -1.17
C ALA A 255 19.97 28.45 -1.24
N ASP A 256 20.33 27.90 -2.40
CA ASP A 256 20.50 26.45 -2.57
C ASP A 256 21.55 25.93 -1.59
N ALA A 257 21.22 24.83 -0.89
CA ALA A 257 22.13 24.24 0.08
C ALA A 257 23.35 23.62 -0.64
N PRO A 258 24.55 23.65 -0.03
CA PRO A 258 25.76 23.07 -0.63
C PRO A 258 25.66 21.56 -0.90
N MET A 259 24.67 20.89 -0.31
CA MET A 259 24.41 19.46 -0.46
C MET A 259 23.51 19.09 -1.65
N GLU A 260 23.07 20.07 -2.45
CA GLU A 260 22.20 19.82 -3.61
C GLU A 260 22.84 18.88 -4.67
N PRO A 261 24.14 18.98 -5.03
CA PRO A 261 24.77 18.04 -5.94
C PRO A 261 24.78 16.60 -5.39
N VAL A 262 25.02 16.46 -4.08
CA VAL A 262 24.99 15.15 -3.40
C VAL A 262 23.57 14.58 -3.43
N ARG A 263 22.55 15.41 -3.20
CA ARG A 263 21.14 15.01 -3.31
C ARG A 263 20.82 14.48 -4.70
N VAL A 264 21.18 15.22 -5.75
CA VAL A 264 20.93 14.82 -7.15
C VAL A 264 21.60 13.49 -7.46
N ALA A 265 22.85 13.29 -7.02
CA ALA A 265 23.56 12.02 -7.20
C ALA A 265 22.86 10.86 -6.48
N VAL A 266 22.49 11.03 -5.21
CA VAL A 266 21.80 9.99 -4.42
C VAL A 266 20.43 9.66 -5.03
N VAL A 267 19.65 10.68 -5.42
CA VAL A 267 18.34 10.49 -6.06
C VAL A 267 18.49 9.78 -7.41
N GLY A 268 19.48 10.15 -8.23
CA GLY A 268 19.79 9.43 -9.47
C GLY A 268 20.11 7.95 -9.23
N MET A 269 20.88 7.64 -8.18
CA MET A 269 21.16 6.25 -7.79
C MET A 269 19.93 5.50 -7.27
N VAL A 270 19.01 6.17 -6.56
CA VAL A 270 17.71 5.60 -6.17
C VAL A 270 16.93 5.20 -7.43
N TYR A 271 16.79 6.08 -8.41
CA TYR A 271 16.05 5.77 -9.65
C TYR A 271 16.70 4.66 -10.47
N LEU A 272 18.03 4.68 -10.62
CA LEU A 272 18.77 3.66 -11.34
C LEU A 272 18.63 2.28 -10.67
N SER A 273 18.73 2.22 -9.34
CA SER A 273 18.56 0.97 -8.58
C SER A 273 17.12 0.46 -8.58
N MET A 274 16.12 1.35 -8.51
CA MET A 274 14.71 0.98 -8.70
C MET A 274 14.48 0.36 -10.09
N ALA A 275 14.99 0.99 -11.15
CA ALA A 275 14.88 0.49 -12.52
C ALA A 275 15.57 -0.89 -12.66
N ALA A 276 16.81 -1.01 -12.18
CA ALA A 276 17.57 -2.26 -12.25
C ALA A 276 16.90 -3.39 -11.48
N SER A 277 16.37 -3.12 -10.29
CA SER A 277 15.64 -4.10 -9.49
C SER A 277 14.30 -4.49 -10.12
N ALA A 278 13.55 -3.54 -10.69
CA ALA A 278 12.31 -3.84 -11.39
C ALA A 278 12.57 -4.73 -12.62
N VAL A 279 13.59 -4.41 -13.43
CA VAL A 279 14.00 -5.23 -14.58
C VAL A 279 14.44 -6.62 -14.14
N ARG A 280 15.25 -6.72 -13.07
CA ARG A 280 15.69 -8.00 -12.50
C ARG A 280 14.52 -8.86 -12.03
N VAL A 281 13.58 -8.27 -11.29
CA VAL A 281 12.38 -8.95 -10.81
C VAL A 281 11.53 -9.43 -11.99
N LEU A 282 11.26 -8.56 -12.97
CA LEU A 282 10.55 -8.93 -14.19
C LEU A 282 11.24 -10.09 -14.89
N ALA A 283 12.55 -9.99 -15.15
CA ALA A 283 13.32 -11.03 -15.83
C ALA A 283 13.20 -12.40 -15.18
N GLY A 284 13.17 -12.47 -13.85
CA GLY A 284 13.01 -13.75 -13.15
C GLY A 284 11.57 -14.26 -13.06
N THR A 285 10.56 -13.42 -13.33
CA THR A 285 9.16 -13.89 -13.46
C THR A 285 8.86 -14.59 -14.78
N PHE A 286 9.80 -14.57 -15.73
CA PHE A 286 9.69 -15.25 -17.02
C PHE A 286 10.72 -16.35 -17.14
N THR A 287 10.31 -17.51 -17.63
CA THR A 287 11.21 -18.53 -18.14
C THR A 287 11.13 -18.53 -19.67
N ILE A 288 12.18 -17.99 -20.31
CA ILE A 288 12.31 -18.03 -21.76
C ILE A 288 13.02 -19.34 -22.12
N GLN A 289 12.28 -20.29 -22.70
CA GLN A 289 12.84 -21.51 -23.24
C GLN A 289 13.02 -21.34 -24.75
N ALA A 290 14.26 -21.22 -25.20
CA ALA A 290 14.59 -21.25 -26.62
C ALA A 290 14.86 -22.70 -27.05
N SER A 291 14.14 -23.17 -28.06
CA SER A 291 14.35 -24.49 -28.68
C SER A 291 14.55 -24.34 -30.18
N ALA A 292 15.10 -25.37 -30.84
CA ALA A 292 15.23 -25.40 -32.30
C ALA A 292 13.88 -25.27 -33.04
N GLY A 293 12.76 -25.55 -32.36
CA GLY A 293 11.40 -25.42 -32.88
C GLY A 293 10.71 -24.09 -32.57
N GLY A 294 11.36 -23.17 -31.84
CA GLY A 294 10.80 -21.85 -31.51
C GLY A 294 11.05 -21.42 -30.06
N PHE A 295 10.47 -20.27 -29.70
CA PHE A 295 10.53 -19.69 -28.36
C PHE A 295 9.23 -20.00 -27.60
N SER A 296 9.36 -20.56 -26.40
CA SER A 296 8.28 -20.66 -25.42
C SER A 296 8.57 -19.68 -24.29
N ILE A 297 7.56 -18.89 -23.91
CA ILE A 297 7.61 -18.01 -22.74
C ILE A 297 6.64 -18.59 -21.72
N GLU A 298 7.19 -19.23 -20.70
CA GLU A 298 6.41 -19.71 -19.57
C GLU A 298 6.33 -18.57 -18.55
N TRP A 299 5.10 -18.14 -18.26
CA TRP A 299 4.85 -17.15 -17.23
C TRP A 299 4.96 -17.83 -15.86
N GLY A 300 5.69 -17.19 -14.95
CA GLY A 300 5.73 -17.63 -13.56
C GLY A 300 4.35 -17.53 -12.89
N GLU A 301 4.32 -17.90 -11.61
CA GLU A 301 3.07 -17.89 -10.82
C GLU A 301 2.33 -16.55 -10.93
N PRO A 302 1.01 -16.55 -11.22
CA PRO A 302 0.26 -15.32 -11.50
C PRO A 302 0.34 -14.24 -10.42
N LEU A 303 0.39 -14.62 -9.13
CA LEU A 303 0.49 -13.66 -8.02
C LEU A 303 1.83 -12.91 -8.06
N THR A 304 2.92 -13.65 -8.23
CA THR A 304 4.28 -13.11 -8.33
C THR A 304 4.44 -12.27 -9.59
N ALA A 305 3.90 -12.74 -10.73
CA ALA A 305 3.91 -11.99 -11.98
C ALA A 305 3.12 -10.67 -11.87
N SER A 306 1.93 -10.69 -11.25
CA SER A 306 1.16 -9.46 -10.99
C SER A 306 1.86 -8.51 -10.03
N ALA A 307 2.52 -9.04 -8.99
CA ALA A 307 3.31 -8.25 -8.06
C ALA A 307 4.49 -7.57 -8.77
N ALA A 308 5.23 -8.31 -9.60
CA ALA A 308 6.32 -7.78 -10.42
C ALA A 308 5.85 -6.70 -11.41
N LYS A 309 4.69 -6.88 -12.05
CA LYS A 309 4.09 -5.87 -12.92
C LYS A 309 3.68 -4.61 -12.15
N LEU A 310 3.09 -4.75 -10.96
CA LEU A 310 2.77 -3.58 -10.13
C LEU A 310 4.03 -2.85 -9.67
N VAL A 311 5.09 -3.55 -9.30
CA VAL A 311 6.41 -2.97 -8.99
C VAL A 311 6.92 -2.14 -10.17
N ALA A 312 6.88 -2.71 -11.38
CA ALA A 312 7.32 -2.01 -12.59
C ALA A 312 6.45 -0.78 -12.89
N LEU A 313 5.14 -0.85 -12.66
CA LEU A 313 4.23 0.28 -12.79
C LEU A 313 4.57 1.39 -11.80
N ILE A 314 4.69 1.04 -10.51
CA ILE A 314 5.05 1.96 -9.42
C ILE A 314 6.32 2.70 -9.75
N PHE A 315 7.43 1.98 -9.92
CA PHE A 315 8.71 2.63 -10.17
C PHE A 315 8.79 3.27 -11.55
N GLY A 316 8.09 2.74 -12.55
CA GLY A 316 7.95 3.35 -13.86
C GLY A 316 7.34 4.75 -13.77
N THR A 317 6.28 4.94 -12.97
CA THR A 317 5.68 6.26 -12.72
C THR A 317 6.66 7.22 -12.04
N TYR A 318 7.39 6.76 -11.02
CA TYR A 318 8.40 7.57 -10.33
C TYR A 318 9.57 7.95 -11.27
N ILE A 319 10.07 7.02 -12.09
CA ILE A 319 11.13 7.26 -13.07
C ILE A 319 10.66 8.21 -14.17
N ALA A 320 9.43 8.05 -14.67
CA ALA A 320 8.86 8.92 -15.69
C ALA A 320 8.74 10.36 -15.20
N GLU A 321 8.34 10.56 -13.94
CA GLU A 321 8.36 11.88 -13.31
C GLU A 321 9.80 12.44 -13.21
N PHE A 322 10.76 11.63 -12.78
CA PHE A 322 12.15 12.08 -12.69
C PHE A 322 12.70 12.53 -14.05
N VAL A 323 12.45 11.74 -15.10
CA VAL A 323 12.86 12.06 -16.46
C VAL A 323 12.16 13.33 -16.94
N SER A 324 10.85 13.45 -16.76
CA SER A 324 10.10 14.64 -17.20
C SER A 324 10.55 15.90 -16.45
N THR A 325 10.76 15.81 -15.14
CA THR A 325 11.19 16.95 -14.32
C THR A 325 12.67 17.29 -14.48
N SER A 326 13.55 16.32 -14.73
CA SER A 326 14.99 16.59 -14.84
C SER A 326 15.43 16.94 -16.26
N MET A 327 14.78 16.40 -17.29
CA MET A 327 15.16 16.65 -18.68
C MET A 327 14.40 17.82 -19.30
N LEU A 328 13.17 18.11 -18.86
CA LEU A 328 12.35 19.18 -19.45
C LEU A 328 12.38 20.50 -18.66
N ALA A 329 12.80 20.50 -17.39
CA ALA A 329 12.84 21.71 -16.56
C ALA A 329 14.09 22.57 -16.78
N GLN A 330 14.76 22.44 -17.93
CA GLN A 330 15.89 23.29 -18.30
C GLN A 330 15.45 24.62 -18.93
N GLU A 331 14.14 24.84 -19.11
CA GLU A 331 13.60 26.14 -19.51
C GLU A 331 13.36 27.02 -18.27
N ASP A 332 13.88 28.24 -18.30
CA ASP A 332 13.77 29.23 -17.24
C ASP A 332 12.31 29.37 -16.77
N PRO A 333 12.05 29.50 -15.44
CA PRO A 333 10.70 29.68 -14.94
C PRO A 333 10.12 30.96 -15.54
N VAL A 334 9.24 30.79 -16.53
CA VAL A 334 8.43 31.88 -17.06
C VAL A 334 7.65 32.45 -15.88
N GLU A 335 7.97 33.69 -15.48
CA GLU A 335 7.23 34.41 -14.45
C GLU A 335 5.76 34.48 -14.87
N VAL A 336 4.93 33.63 -14.26
CA VAL A 336 3.49 33.64 -14.48
C VAL A 336 2.96 34.94 -13.86
N PRO A 337 2.29 35.81 -14.63
CA PRO A 337 1.74 37.06 -14.10
C PRO A 337 0.76 36.77 -12.95
N PRO A 338 0.80 37.56 -11.85
CA PRO A 338 0.03 37.32 -10.63
C PRO A 338 -1.51 37.35 -10.82
N ASP A 339 -2.01 37.80 -11.98
CA ASP A 339 -3.44 38.01 -12.21
C ASP A 339 -4.18 36.81 -12.84
N ALA A 340 -3.48 35.73 -13.21
CA ALA A 340 -4.07 34.61 -13.95
C ALA A 340 -4.64 33.45 -13.08
N ALA A 341 -4.61 33.57 -11.75
CA ALA A 341 -4.95 32.47 -10.81
C ALA A 341 -6.42 32.45 -10.32
N LYS A 342 -7.34 33.18 -10.97
CA LYS A 342 -8.77 33.21 -10.60
C LYS A 342 -9.64 32.53 -11.66
N GLN A 343 -9.72 31.20 -11.62
CA GLN A 343 -10.94 30.43 -11.91
C GLN A 343 -10.61 28.93 -11.87
N ILE A 344 -10.98 28.26 -10.78
CA ILE A 344 -10.99 26.80 -10.69
C ILE A 344 -12.32 26.38 -10.04
N ASN A 345 -13.08 25.55 -10.76
CA ASN A 345 -14.19 24.70 -10.31
C ASN A 345 -15.39 25.32 -9.57
N GLY A 346 -16.17 26.17 -10.24
CA GLY A 346 -17.65 26.20 -10.12
C GLY A 346 -18.29 26.31 -8.72
N LEU A 347 -17.54 26.67 -7.68
CA LEU A 347 -18.01 26.92 -6.32
C LEU A 347 -17.55 28.34 -5.96
N GLU A 348 -18.48 29.29 -6.03
CA GLU A 348 -18.27 30.62 -5.47
C GLU A 348 -18.13 30.48 -3.95
N MET A 349 -16.89 30.45 -3.45
CA MET A 349 -16.62 30.65 -2.03
C MET A 349 -16.86 32.12 -1.69
N SER A 350 -18.12 32.48 -1.44
CA SER A 350 -18.45 33.68 -0.68
C SER A 350 -18.19 33.40 0.79
N GLY A 351 -17.07 33.88 1.32
CA GLY A 351 -16.74 33.72 2.73
C GLY A 351 -15.43 34.38 3.13
N THR A 352 -15.51 35.61 3.59
CA THR A 352 -14.43 36.37 4.25
C THR A 352 -13.88 35.63 5.46
N SER A 353 -12.68 35.04 5.36
CA SER A 353 -11.73 34.91 6.48
C SER A 353 -10.32 34.48 6.03
N THR A 354 -9.33 35.34 6.36
CA THR A 354 -7.88 35.10 6.52
C THR A 354 -7.05 34.49 5.38
N PRO A 355 -5.86 35.07 5.05
CA PRO A 355 -5.03 34.62 3.93
C PRO A 355 -4.15 33.44 4.34
N VAL A 356 -4.71 32.24 4.42
CA VAL A 356 -3.95 31.03 4.10
C VAL A 356 -4.39 30.65 2.70
N GLN A 357 -3.85 31.40 1.74
CA GLN A 357 -3.99 31.14 0.32
C GLN A 357 -3.24 29.83 0.06
N SER A 358 -3.88 28.69 0.27
CA SER A 358 -3.41 27.43 -0.29
C SER A 358 -3.39 27.66 -1.78
N ARG A 359 -2.21 27.94 -2.34
CA ARG A 359 -1.98 27.95 -3.79
C ARG A 359 -2.60 26.66 -4.31
N CYS A 360 -3.73 26.78 -5.00
CA CYS A 360 -4.29 25.69 -5.79
C CYS A 360 -3.24 25.46 -6.88
N ARG A 361 -2.32 24.56 -6.59
CA ARG A 361 -1.23 24.19 -7.48
C ARG A 361 -1.87 23.38 -8.60
N ASP A 362 -1.63 23.75 -9.84
CA ASP A 362 -2.01 22.93 -10.99
C ASP A 362 -1.35 21.55 -10.82
N MET A 363 -2.16 20.51 -10.59
CA MET A 363 -1.67 19.14 -10.51
C MET A 363 -1.17 18.72 -11.90
N SER A 364 0.08 18.27 -11.98
CA SER A 364 0.60 17.73 -13.23
C SER A 364 -0.01 16.35 -13.50
N THR A 365 0.01 15.91 -14.77
CA THR A 365 -0.40 14.54 -15.13
C THR A 365 0.38 13.48 -14.35
N MET A 366 1.64 13.75 -14.00
CA MET A 366 2.45 12.85 -13.19
C MET A 366 2.00 12.82 -11.72
N ASP A 367 1.54 13.94 -11.17
CA ASP A 367 0.93 13.97 -9.83
C ASP A 367 -0.33 13.10 -9.79
N CYS A 368 -1.17 13.17 -10.83
CA CYS A 368 -2.34 12.31 -10.98
C CYS A 368 -1.93 10.83 -11.13
N ALA A 369 -0.92 10.53 -11.94
CA ALA A 369 -0.42 9.16 -12.12
C ALA A 369 0.07 8.55 -10.79
N LYS A 370 0.81 9.33 -10.00
CA LYS A 370 1.24 8.93 -8.66
C LYS A 370 0.09 8.71 -7.71
N ALA A 371 -0.91 9.60 -7.71
CA ALA A 371 -2.09 9.45 -6.87
C ALA A 371 -2.83 8.14 -7.18
N LEU A 372 -2.92 7.73 -8.46
CA LEU A 372 -3.52 6.45 -8.87
C LEU A 372 -2.68 5.24 -8.45
N VAL A 373 -1.35 5.39 -8.44
CA VAL A 373 -0.43 4.28 -8.20
C VAL A 373 -0.03 4.14 -6.73
N ALA A 374 -0.19 5.18 -5.91
CA ALA A 374 0.13 5.14 -4.48
C ALA A 374 -0.64 4.02 -3.72
N PRO A 375 -1.94 3.76 -3.97
CA PRO A 375 -2.64 2.61 -3.40
C PRO A 375 -2.05 1.26 -3.83
N ALA A 376 -1.40 1.19 -4.99
CA ALA A 376 -0.80 -0.04 -5.52
C ALA A 376 0.35 -0.56 -4.64
N HIS A 377 0.95 0.29 -3.79
CA HIS A 377 1.94 -0.14 -2.79
C HIS A 377 1.33 -1.18 -1.82
N THR A 378 0.10 -0.92 -1.36
CA THR A 378 -0.60 -1.83 -0.43
C THR A 378 -1.04 -3.10 -1.16
N LEU A 379 -1.52 -2.96 -2.40
CA LEU A 379 -1.93 -4.08 -3.23
C LEU A 379 -0.76 -5.01 -3.59
N LEU A 380 0.42 -4.46 -3.85
CA LEU A 380 1.66 -5.21 -4.03
C LEU A 380 1.95 -6.10 -2.82
N LEU A 381 1.92 -5.52 -1.62
CA LEU A 381 2.12 -6.28 -0.38
C LEU A 381 1.02 -7.33 -0.16
N ALA A 382 -0.21 -7.05 -0.58
CA ALA A 382 -1.32 -8.00 -0.51
C ALA A 382 -1.14 -9.19 -1.46
N LEU A 383 -0.65 -8.98 -2.68
CA LEU A 383 -0.27 -10.06 -3.60
C LEU A 383 0.85 -10.93 -3.02
N VAL A 384 1.88 -10.30 -2.45
CA VAL A 384 2.99 -10.97 -1.77
C VAL A 384 2.50 -11.78 -0.56
N ALA A 385 1.61 -11.21 0.25
CA ALA A 385 1.00 -11.90 1.38
C ALA A 385 0.14 -13.09 0.93
N ALA A 386 -0.66 -12.93 -0.12
CA ALA A 386 -1.49 -13.98 -0.69
C ALA A 386 -0.65 -15.14 -1.23
N HIS A 387 0.44 -14.85 -1.95
CA HIS A 387 1.39 -15.87 -2.42
C HIS A 387 2.04 -16.62 -1.24
N SER A 388 2.44 -15.89 -0.21
CA SER A 388 3.09 -16.47 0.98
C SER A 388 2.12 -17.35 1.80
N ALA A 389 0.82 -17.11 1.69
CA ALA A 389 -0.22 -17.93 2.33
C ALA A 389 -0.51 -19.24 1.59
N LEU A 390 -0.04 -19.41 0.34
CA LEU A 390 -0.26 -20.65 -0.41
C LEU A 390 0.55 -21.82 0.17
N PRO A 391 -0.04 -23.02 0.30
CA PRO A 391 0.70 -24.25 0.61
C PRO A 391 1.79 -24.52 -0.44
N GLU A 392 2.94 -25.05 -0.03
CA GLU A 392 4.07 -25.34 -0.94
C GLU A 392 3.68 -26.25 -2.11
N GLU A 393 2.79 -27.23 -1.89
CA GLU A 393 2.29 -28.13 -2.93
C GLU A 393 1.54 -27.39 -4.03
N GLN A 394 0.84 -26.31 -3.68
CA GLN A 394 0.12 -25.48 -4.65
C GLN A 394 1.03 -24.47 -5.36
N ARG A 395 2.14 -24.05 -4.72
CA ARG A 395 3.15 -23.20 -5.37
C ARG A 395 3.90 -23.96 -6.47
N ALA A 396 4.04 -25.26 -6.34
CA ALA A 396 4.70 -26.11 -7.35
C ALA A 396 3.85 -26.37 -8.62
N GLY A 397 2.71 -25.68 -8.79
CA GLY A 397 1.87 -25.81 -9.97
C GLY A 397 1.02 -27.09 -10.04
N ALA A 398 1.04 -27.91 -8.99
CA ALA A 398 0.19 -29.09 -8.88
C ALA A 398 -1.26 -28.68 -8.54
N PHE A 399 -2.03 -28.29 -9.56
CA PHE A 399 -3.48 -28.20 -9.44
C PHE A 399 -4.04 -29.63 -9.34
N GLY A 400 -4.10 -30.16 -8.12
CA GLY A 400 -4.86 -31.37 -7.86
C GLY A 400 -6.32 -31.17 -8.29
N PRO A 401 -6.99 -32.19 -8.87
CA PRO A 401 -8.35 -32.09 -9.41
C PRO A 401 -9.45 -31.91 -8.36
N SER A 402 -9.12 -31.50 -7.13
CA SER A 402 -10.10 -31.30 -6.07
C SER A 402 -11.04 -30.14 -6.42
N VAL A 403 -12.33 -30.43 -6.50
CA VAL A 403 -13.44 -29.48 -6.76
C VAL A 403 -13.39 -28.28 -5.80
N SER A 404 -12.92 -28.46 -4.56
CA SER A 404 -12.70 -27.41 -3.56
C SER A 404 -11.64 -26.37 -3.96
N GLY A 405 -10.72 -26.71 -4.86
CA GLY A 405 -9.71 -25.78 -5.38
C GLY A 405 -10.31 -24.71 -6.28
N LEU A 406 -11.36 -25.05 -7.06
CA LEU A 406 -12.06 -24.13 -7.96
C LEU A 406 -12.85 -23.06 -7.19
N ALA A 407 -13.53 -23.44 -6.11
CA ALA A 407 -14.28 -22.51 -5.27
C ALA A 407 -13.38 -21.47 -4.57
N ALA A 408 -12.11 -21.80 -4.33
CA ALA A 408 -11.14 -20.89 -3.74
C ALA A 408 -10.47 -19.94 -4.76
N LEU A 409 -10.59 -20.19 -6.08
CA LEU A 409 -9.92 -19.39 -7.10
C LEU A 409 -10.31 -17.90 -7.06
N PRO A 410 -11.60 -17.50 -6.94
CA PRO A 410 -11.95 -16.09 -6.92
C PRO A 410 -11.25 -15.32 -5.80
N PHE A 411 -11.10 -15.93 -4.63
CA PHE A 411 -10.42 -15.34 -3.48
C PHE A 411 -8.90 -15.26 -3.68
N ARG A 412 -8.32 -16.22 -4.39
CA ARG A 412 -6.89 -16.24 -4.74
C ARG A 412 -6.54 -15.16 -5.75
N TYR A 413 -7.40 -14.96 -6.75
CA TYR A 413 -7.16 -14.05 -7.86
C TYR A 413 -7.80 -12.67 -7.67
N GLY A 414 -8.49 -12.41 -6.56
CA GLY A 414 -9.08 -11.11 -6.26
C GLY A 414 -8.08 -9.96 -6.39
N PHE A 415 -6.90 -10.07 -5.77
CA PHE A 415 -5.87 -9.03 -5.91
C PHE A 415 -5.25 -8.94 -7.31
N VAL A 416 -5.29 -10.01 -8.10
CA VAL A 416 -4.88 -9.97 -9.51
C VAL A 416 -5.87 -9.12 -10.32
N MET A 417 -7.18 -9.25 -10.05
CA MET A 417 -8.19 -8.39 -10.66
C MET A 417 -8.01 -6.93 -10.24
N ALA A 418 -7.78 -6.66 -8.96
CA ALA A 418 -7.50 -5.32 -8.48
C ALA A 418 -6.24 -4.73 -9.14
N ALA A 419 -5.20 -5.54 -9.35
CA ALA A 419 -3.98 -5.11 -10.03
C ALA A 419 -4.23 -4.77 -11.50
N ALA A 420 -5.06 -5.56 -12.19
CA ALA A 420 -5.50 -5.27 -13.55
C ALA A 420 -6.30 -3.96 -13.61
N ALA A 421 -7.12 -3.67 -12.60
CA ALA A 421 -7.86 -2.41 -12.53
C ALA A 421 -6.92 -1.20 -12.40
N VAL A 422 -5.87 -1.28 -11.57
CA VAL A 422 -4.86 -0.20 -11.46
C VAL A 422 -4.17 0.04 -12.81
N TRP A 423 -3.79 -1.02 -13.52
CA TRP A 423 -3.24 -0.90 -14.87
C TRP A 423 -4.22 -0.24 -15.84
N LEU A 424 -5.50 -0.59 -15.76
CA LEU A 424 -6.55 0.01 -16.60
C LEU A 424 -6.75 1.50 -16.28
N GLN A 425 -6.63 1.91 -15.02
CA GLN A 425 -6.65 3.33 -14.62
C GLN A 425 -5.48 4.10 -15.20
N VAL A 426 -4.24 3.59 -15.06
CA VAL A 426 -3.07 4.26 -15.62
C VAL A 426 -3.14 4.33 -17.14
N PHE A 427 -3.58 3.25 -17.79
CA PHE A 427 -3.81 3.25 -19.24
C PHE A 427 -4.84 4.31 -19.64
N THR A 428 -5.95 4.42 -18.90
CA THR A 428 -6.98 5.45 -19.14
C THR A 428 -6.42 6.86 -18.95
N LEU A 429 -5.55 7.07 -17.95
CA LEU A 429 -4.87 8.36 -17.76
C LEU A 429 -3.98 8.72 -18.95
N LEU A 430 -3.21 7.75 -19.46
CA LEU A 430 -2.35 7.96 -20.62
C LEU A 430 -3.19 8.30 -21.85
N MET A 431 -4.28 7.56 -22.09
CA MET A 431 -5.20 7.84 -23.20
C MET A 431 -5.83 9.23 -23.07
N TYR A 432 -6.22 9.63 -21.86
CA TYR A 432 -6.71 10.98 -21.58
C TYR A 432 -5.64 12.03 -21.92
N ALA A 433 -4.41 11.86 -21.44
CA ALA A 433 -3.31 12.79 -21.70
C ALA A 433 -3.00 12.91 -23.20
N PHE A 434 -2.97 11.79 -23.93
CA PHE A 434 -2.79 11.79 -25.39
C PHE A 434 -3.93 12.50 -26.12
N SER A 435 -5.17 12.34 -25.67
CA SER A 435 -6.33 13.02 -26.27
C SER A 435 -6.27 14.53 -26.09
N GLN A 436 -5.78 15.01 -24.93
CA GLN A 436 -5.63 16.43 -24.64
C GLN A 436 -4.42 17.05 -25.36
N GLY A 437 -3.34 16.30 -25.56
CA GLY A 437 -2.19 16.77 -26.33
C GLY A 437 -2.54 17.15 -27.78
N SER A 438 -3.62 16.57 -28.32
CA SER A 438 -4.09 16.82 -29.69
C SER A 438 -4.94 18.08 -29.85
N THR A 439 -5.47 18.65 -28.75
CA THR A 439 -6.39 19.80 -28.81
C THR A 439 -5.68 21.15 -28.79
N GLY A 440 -4.34 21.17 -28.67
CA GLY A 440 -3.54 22.40 -28.65
C GLY A 440 -3.80 23.32 -27.46
N SER A 441 -4.62 22.89 -26.49
CA SER A 441 -4.83 23.59 -25.23
C SER A 441 -3.54 23.54 -24.41
N SER A 442 -2.90 24.70 -24.24
CA SER A 442 -1.66 24.84 -23.46
C SER A 442 -1.82 24.54 -21.96
N ARG A 443 -3.06 24.40 -21.47
CA ARG A 443 -3.34 23.91 -20.12
C ARG A 443 -3.84 22.47 -20.20
N ALA A 444 -3.02 21.54 -19.71
CA ALA A 444 -3.48 20.21 -19.39
C ALA A 444 -4.54 20.35 -18.29
N LEU A 445 -5.82 20.11 -18.63
CA LEU A 445 -6.85 20.03 -17.61
C LEU A 445 -6.52 18.85 -16.69
N GLU A 446 -6.61 19.11 -15.39
CA GLU A 446 -6.60 18.06 -14.38
C GLU A 446 -7.69 17.04 -14.77
N PRO A 447 -7.34 15.75 -14.91
CA PRO A 447 -8.33 14.74 -15.24
C PRO A 447 -9.34 14.68 -14.10
N PRO A 448 -10.64 14.91 -14.37
CA PRO A 448 -11.61 14.87 -13.29
C PRO A 448 -11.68 13.44 -12.76
N CYS A 449 -11.50 13.27 -11.46
CA CYS A 449 -11.75 12.01 -10.77
C CYS A 449 -13.16 12.04 -10.17
N ASP A 450 -13.82 10.89 -10.16
CA ASP A 450 -15.03 10.75 -9.38
C ASP A 450 -14.73 10.52 -7.89
N ILE A 451 -15.78 10.42 -7.10
CA ILE A 451 -15.71 10.18 -5.65
C ILE A 451 -15.16 8.80 -5.27
N THR A 452 -14.99 7.89 -6.23
CA THR A 452 -14.30 6.59 -6.02
C THR A 452 -12.81 6.68 -6.33
N GLY A 453 -12.32 7.84 -6.77
CA GLY A 453 -10.94 8.03 -7.21
C GLY A 453 -10.66 7.47 -8.61
N THR A 454 -11.70 7.13 -9.38
CA THR A 454 -11.54 6.69 -10.77
C THR A 454 -11.65 7.85 -11.75
N LEU A 455 -10.88 7.78 -12.84
CA LEU A 455 -10.87 8.81 -13.87
C LEU A 455 -12.23 8.91 -14.57
N LEU A 456 -12.79 10.13 -14.57
CA LEU A 456 -14.02 10.48 -15.26
C LEU A 456 -13.68 11.06 -16.64
N TRP A 457 -13.49 10.21 -17.63
CA TRP A 457 -13.25 10.69 -19.00
C TRP A 457 -14.56 10.83 -19.78
N ASP A 458 -15.09 12.06 -19.92
CA ASP A 458 -16.22 12.34 -20.83
C ASP A 458 -15.71 12.62 -22.24
N ALA A 459 -15.36 11.54 -22.96
CA ALA A 459 -14.89 11.65 -24.33
C ALA A 459 -15.99 12.18 -25.26
N SER A 460 -15.61 13.08 -26.18
CA SER A 460 -16.53 13.61 -27.19
C SER A 460 -16.96 12.50 -28.17
N GLY A 461 -18.26 12.30 -28.32
CA GLY A 461 -18.86 11.35 -29.27
C GLY A 461 -19.49 10.13 -28.60
N THR A 462 -20.60 9.66 -29.17
CA THR A 462 -21.45 8.60 -28.56
C THR A 462 -20.71 7.28 -28.36
N ILE A 463 -19.84 6.90 -29.29
CA ILE A 463 -19.06 5.65 -29.19
C ILE A 463 -17.98 5.78 -28.13
N ALA A 464 -17.20 6.87 -28.16
CA ALA A 464 -16.13 7.11 -27.18
C ALA A 464 -16.67 7.20 -25.75
N ARG A 465 -17.82 7.87 -25.55
CA ARG A 465 -18.52 7.91 -24.25
C ARG A 465 -18.97 6.53 -23.78
N LYS A 466 -19.48 5.69 -24.66
CA LYS A 466 -19.87 4.30 -24.31
C LYS A 466 -18.65 3.46 -23.91
N VAL A 467 -17.56 3.56 -24.67
CA VAL A 467 -16.31 2.83 -24.39
C VAL A 467 -15.70 3.28 -23.06
N THR A 468 -15.53 4.60 -22.85
CA THR A 468 -14.98 5.16 -21.61
C THR A 468 -15.84 4.82 -20.38
N SER A 469 -17.17 4.88 -20.51
CA SER A 469 -18.08 4.42 -19.47
C SER A 469 -17.92 2.93 -19.17
N SER A 470 -17.84 2.08 -20.21
CA SER A 470 -17.63 0.63 -20.05
C SER A 470 -16.28 0.30 -19.40
N VAL A 471 -15.20 0.98 -19.80
CA VAL A 471 -13.86 0.84 -19.21
C VAL A 471 -13.88 1.25 -17.74
N ARG A 472 -14.55 2.36 -17.39
CA ARG A 472 -14.71 2.82 -16.00
C ARG A 472 -15.46 1.79 -15.16
N TRP A 473 -16.61 1.32 -15.62
CA TRP A 473 -17.38 0.30 -14.89
C TRP A 473 -16.61 -1.02 -14.73
N SER A 474 -15.87 -1.43 -15.76
CA SER A 474 -15.00 -2.60 -15.68
C SER A 474 -13.87 -2.40 -14.67
N THR A 475 -13.27 -1.21 -14.66
CA THR A 475 -12.24 -0.83 -13.69
C THR A 475 -12.78 -0.91 -12.26
N LEU A 476 -13.95 -0.33 -12.00
CA LEU A 476 -14.60 -0.36 -10.69
C LEU A 476 -14.94 -1.79 -10.26
N ALA A 477 -15.53 -2.58 -11.15
CA ALA A 477 -15.88 -3.97 -10.86
C ALA A 477 -14.64 -4.82 -10.54
N LEU A 478 -13.56 -4.65 -11.30
CA LEU A 478 -12.29 -5.35 -11.08
C LEU A 478 -11.59 -4.87 -9.80
N LEU A 479 -11.63 -3.57 -9.51
CA LEU A 479 -11.01 -2.98 -8.33
C LEU A 479 -11.75 -3.38 -7.05
N GLU A 480 -13.02 -3.01 -6.92
CA GLU A 480 -13.82 -3.26 -5.72
C GLU A 480 -14.08 -4.76 -5.52
N GLY A 481 -14.49 -5.45 -6.59
CA GLY A 481 -14.68 -6.90 -6.54
C GLY A 481 -13.38 -7.64 -6.27
N GLY A 482 -12.28 -7.22 -6.88
CA GLY A 482 -10.96 -7.80 -6.66
C GLY A 482 -10.43 -7.58 -5.24
N LEU A 483 -10.56 -6.36 -4.72
CA LEU A 483 -10.17 -6.03 -3.34
C LEU A 483 -11.01 -6.80 -2.32
N LEU A 484 -12.32 -6.88 -2.51
CA LEU A 484 -13.21 -7.63 -1.62
C LEU A 484 -12.86 -9.12 -1.61
N LEU A 485 -12.77 -9.74 -2.79
CA LEU A 485 -12.41 -11.16 -2.91
C LEU A 485 -11.00 -11.44 -2.37
N GLY A 486 -10.03 -10.57 -2.67
CA GLY A 486 -8.66 -10.70 -2.16
C GLY A 486 -8.57 -10.53 -0.65
N CYS A 487 -9.30 -9.57 -0.07
CA CYS A 487 -9.36 -9.38 1.38
C CYS A 487 -9.95 -10.60 2.08
N VAL A 488 -11.07 -11.14 1.58
CA VAL A 488 -11.61 -12.42 2.09
C VAL A 488 -10.59 -13.55 1.93
N GLY A 489 -9.89 -13.59 0.78
CA GLY A 489 -8.84 -14.54 0.47
C GLY A 489 -7.60 -14.46 1.36
N LEU A 490 -7.26 -13.31 1.95
CA LEU A 490 -6.18 -13.20 2.93
C LEU A 490 -6.55 -13.92 4.23
N SER A 491 -7.71 -13.57 4.79
CA SER A 491 -8.19 -14.16 6.04
C SER A 491 -9.67 -13.84 6.23
N PRO A 492 -10.56 -14.83 6.06
CA PRO A 492 -11.99 -14.63 6.26
C PRO A 492 -12.33 -14.21 7.67
N VAL A 493 -11.63 -14.74 8.67
CA VAL A 493 -11.89 -14.46 10.09
C VAL A 493 -11.64 -12.99 10.42
N THR A 494 -10.50 -12.44 10.00
CA THR A 494 -10.17 -11.03 10.24
C THR A 494 -11.00 -10.10 9.36
N PHE A 495 -11.36 -10.52 8.15
CA PHE A 495 -12.30 -9.79 7.30
C PHE A 495 -13.70 -9.72 7.94
N LEU A 496 -14.23 -10.82 8.47
CA LEU A 496 -15.52 -10.84 9.16
C LEU A 496 -15.44 -10.05 10.47
N ALA A 497 -14.45 -10.30 11.32
CA ALA A 497 -14.32 -9.60 12.61
C ALA A 497 -14.09 -8.09 12.43
N GLY A 498 -13.25 -7.69 11.48
CA GLY A 498 -12.93 -6.30 11.19
C GLY A 498 -13.97 -5.58 10.32
N GLY A 499 -14.66 -6.30 9.44
CA GLY A 499 -15.61 -5.76 8.47
C GLY A 499 -17.07 -5.79 8.91
N LEU A 500 -17.47 -6.73 9.78
CA LEU A 500 -18.85 -6.78 10.28
C LEU A 500 -19.19 -5.62 11.21
N VAL A 501 -18.24 -5.15 12.02
CA VAL A 501 -18.51 -4.05 12.96
C VAL A 501 -18.73 -2.71 12.24
N PRO A 502 -17.89 -2.26 11.28
CA PRO A 502 -18.15 -1.05 10.50
C PRO A 502 -19.38 -1.23 9.62
N ALA A 503 -19.58 -2.40 9.02
CA ALA A 503 -20.77 -2.68 8.22
C ALA A 503 -22.06 -2.60 9.08
N ALA A 504 -22.05 -3.15 10.29
CA ALA A 504 -23.18 -3.04 11.22
C ALA A 504 -23.42 -1.59 11.67
N CYS A 505 -22.36 -0.83 11.91
CA CYS A 505 -22.48 0.60 12.22
C CYS A 505 -23.04 1.40 11.03
N LEU A 506 -22.51 1.19 9.82
CA LEU A 506 -23.00 1.83 8.59
C LEU A 506 -24.45 1.43 8.30
N TYR A 507 -24.80 0.16 8.51
CA TYR A 507 -26.17 -0.33 8.37
C TYR A 507 -27.12 0.32 9.38
N ALA A 508 -26.70 0.40 10.65
CA ALA A 508 -27.47 1.09 11.69
C ALA A 508 -27.64 2.59 11.38
N MET A 509 -26.69 3.20 10.68
CA MET A 509 -26.75 4.60 10.26
C MET A 509 -27.48 4.84 8.95
N ALA A 510 -27.64 3.83 8.10
CA ALA A 510 -28.26 3.99 6.81
C ALA A 510 -29.74 4.38 6.97
N SER A 511 -30.23 5.23 6.05
CA SER A 511 -31.65 5.52 5.92
C SER A 511 -32.45 4.23 5.68
N PRO A 512 -33.78 4.19 5.89
CA PRO A 512 -34.60 3.02 5.60
C PRO A 512 -34.36 2.44 4.19
N GLU A 513 -34.26 3.32 3.18
CA GLU A 513 -33.95 2.97 1.79
C GLU A 513 -32.53 2.39 1.62
N GLY A 514 -31.55 2.97 2.33
CA GLY A 514 -30.17 2.47 2.35
C GLY A 514 -30.06 1.10 3.02
N ARG A 515 -30.86 0.85 4.07
CA ARG A 515 -30.95 -0.47 4.72
C ARG A 515 -31.62 -1.51 3.84
N GLU A 516 -32.66 -1.13 3.10
CA GLU A 516 -33.32 -2.02 2.13
C GLU A 516 -32.38 -2.41 0.99
N THR A 517 -31.63 -1.44 0.46
CA THR A 517 -30.58 -1.68 -0.54
C THR A 517 -29.46 -2.57 0.02
N ALA A 518 -28.99 -2.29 1.23
CA ALA A 518 -28.00 -3.12 1.91
C ALA A 518 -28.52 -4.54 2.16
N ASN A 519 -29.78 -4.71 2.56
CA ASN A 519 -30.41 -6.02 2.74
C ASN A 519 -30.50 -6.80 1.43
N ALA A 520 -30.81 -6.13 0.31
CA ALA A 520 -30.84 -6.76 -1.01
C ALA A 520 -29.44 -7.21 -1.46
N ILE A 521 -28.43 -6.34 -1.29
CA ILE A 521 -27.02 -6.67 -1.59
C ILE A 521 -26.53 -7.82 -0.71
N VAL A 522 -26.85 -7.78 0.59
CA VAL A 522 -26.53 -8.85 1.54
C VAL A 522 -27.26 -10.13 1.14
N MET A 523 -28.57 -10.16 0.90
CA MET A 523 -29.25 -11.40 0.52
C MET A 523 -28.68 -12.07 -0.75
N VAL A 524 -28.40 -11.27 -1.78
CA VAL A 524 -27.91 -11.77 -3.08
C VAL A 524 -26.44 -12.20 -2.98
N GLY A 525 -25.60 -11.43 -2.28
CA GLY A 525 -24.17 -11.72 -2.16
C GLY A 525 -23.82 -12.72 -1.05
N ALA A 526 -24.49 -12.63 0.10
CA ALA A 526 -24.15 -13.34 1.32
C ALA A 526 -24.39 -14.84 1.24
N SER A 527 -25.48 -15.29 0.61
CA SER A 527 -25.79 -16.73 0.54
C SER A 527 -24.70 -17.51 -0.20
N SER A 528 -24.23 -16.96 -1.33
CA SER A 528 -23.14 -17.56 -2.11
C SER A 528 -21.77 -17.34 -1.47
N LEU A 529 -21.49 -16.13 -0.98
CA LEU A 529 -20.20 -15.81 -0.35
C LEU A 529 -20.00 -16.55 0.97
N PHE A 530 -21.02 -16.68 1.83
CA PHE A 530 -20.90 -17.39 3.10
C PHE A 530 -20.69 -18.90 2.90
N SER A 531 -21.34 -19.50 1.91
CA SER A 531 -21.07 -20.90 1.56
C SER A 531 -19.61 -21.07 1.13
N CYS A 532 -19.12 -20.23 0.21
CA CYS A 532 -17.74 -20.29 -0.23
C CYS A 532 -16.71 -19.95 0.87
N ILE A 533 -17.05 -19.03 1.78
CA ILE A 533 -16.22 -18.70 2.95
C ILE A 533 -16.18 -19.91 3.91
N GLY A 534 -17.31 -20.57 4.14
CA GLY A 534 -17.38 -21.79 4.93
C GLY A 534 -16.46 -22.88 4.37
N ASP A 535 -16.58 -23.13 3.06
CA ASP A 535 -15.72 -24.08 2.34
C ASP A 535 -14.24 -23.70 2.43
N LEU A 536 -13.91 -22.40 2.34
CA LEU A 536 -12.54 -21.91 2.41
C LEU A 536 -11.96 -21.99 3.83
N ILE A 537 -12.75 -21.71 4.86
CA ILE A 537 -12.35 -21.90 6.27
C ILE A 537 -12.07 -23.38 6.53
N GLU A 538 -12.96 -24.26 6.06
CA GLU A 538 -12.81 -25.71 6.20
C GLU A 538 -11.60 -26.23 5.44
N GLN A 539 -11.38 -25.75 4.21
CA GLN A 539 -10.19 -26.09 3.41
C GLN A 539 -8.90 -25.65 4.11
N ARG A 540 -8.89 -24.46 4.73
CA ARG A 540 -7.74 -23.99 5.52
C ARG A 540 -7.52 -24.81 6.78
N ARG A 541 -8.59 -25.22 7.47
CA ARG A 541 -8.52 -26.11 8.63
C ARG A 541 -7.87 -27.44 8.24
N LEU A 542 -8.39 -28.09 7.18
CA LEU A 542 -7.85 -29.35 6.68
C LEU A 542 -6.39 -29.23 6.21
N ALA A 543 -6.04 -28.14 5.51
CA ALA A 543 -4.66 -27.89 5.08
C ALA A 543 -3.72 -27.66 6.28
N ALA A 544 -4.17 -26.96 7.32
CA ALA A 544 -3.41 -26.76 8.54
C ALA A 544 -3.21 -28.08 9.30
N GLU A 545 -4.24 -28.92 9.40
CA GLU A 545 -4.18 -30.26 10.00
C GLU A 545 -3.23 -31.18 9.23
N ALA A 546 -3.31 -31.19 7.90
CA ALA A 546 -2.40 -31.97 7.06
C ALA A 546 -0.94 -31.49 7.18
N ALA A 547 -0.71 -30.18 7.23
CA ALA A 547 0.62 -29.62 7.46
C ALA A 547 1.16 -29.95 8.86
N ALA A 548 0.31 -29.89 9.89
CA ALA A 548 0.67 -30.30 11.24
C ALA A 548 1.03 -31.80 11.31
N ALA A 549 0.26 -32.65 10.63
CA ALA A 549 0.53 -34.09 10.55
C ALA A 549 1.86 -34.40 9.83
N LYS A 550 2.14 -33.77 8.68
CA LYS A 550 3.43 -33.92 7.96
C LYS A 550 4.61 -33.48 8.82
N ARG A 551 4.45 -32.42 9.61
CA ARG A 551 5.48 -31.95 10.54
C ARG A 551 5.71 -32.92 11.69
N ALA A 552 4.63 -33.42 12.29
CA ALA A 552 4.74 -34.43 13.33
C ALA A 552 5.50 -35.67 12.82
N ALA A 553 5.21 -36.10 11.58
CA ALA A 553 5.94 -37.19 10.93
C ALA A 553 7.42 -36.86 10.66
N ALA A 554 7.75 -35.64 10.20
CA ALA A 554 9.13 -35.23 9.96
C ALA A 554 9.95 -35.12 11.26
N VAL A 555 9.35 -34.61 12.34
CA VAL A 555 9.98 -34.55 13.67
C VAL A 555 10.17 -35.95 14.23
N ALA A 556 9.18 -36.83 14.11
CA ALA A 556 9.31 -38.23 14.51
C ALA A 556 10.47 -38.91 13.77
N LYS A 557 10.56 -38.73 12.45
CA LYS A 557 11.65 -39.28 11.63
C LYS A 557 13.03 -38.72 12.00
N ALA A 558 13.11 -37.43 12.33
CA ALA A 558 14.36 -36.82 12.78
C ALA A 558 14.80 -37.35 14.15
N LEU A 559 13.85 -37.52 15.08
CA LEU A 559 14.10 -38.12 16.40
C LEU A 559 14.51 -39.60 16.28
N GLU A 560 13.86 -40.37 15.39
CA GLU A 560 14.26 -41.74 15.09
C GLU A 560 15.70 -41.81 14.57
N ALA A 561 16.08 -40.91 13.65
CA ALA A 561 17.44 -40.83 13.12
C ALA A 561 18.49 -40.44 14.19
N GLU A 562 18.13 -39.60 15.16
CA GLU A 562 19.00 -39.19 16.27
C GLU A 562 19.10 -40.26 17.37
N SER A 563 18.02 -41.03 17.58
CA SER A 563 17.97 -42.13 18.54
C SER A 563 18.59 -43.44 18.04
N ALA A 564 18.83 -43.55 16.72
CA ALA A 564 19.49 -44.71 16.15
C ALA A 564 20.93 -44.82 16.73
N PRO A 565 21.27 -45.93 17.40
CA PRO A 565 22.56 -46.05 18.07
C PRO A 565 23.69 -45.92 17.05
N ALA A 566 24.69 -45.10 17.36
CA ALA A 566 25.94 -44.95 16.61
C ALA A 566 26.79 -46.23 16.68
N ALA A 567 26.26 -47.31 16.13
CA ALA A 567 26.87 -48.63 16.10
C ALA A 567 27.88 -48.68 14.95
N LYS A 568 29.03 -47.99 15.11
CA LYS A 568 30.34 -48.25 14.46
C LYS A 568 31.29 -47.06 14.65
N ALA A 569 31.86 -46.93 15.85
CA ALA A 569 33.09 -46.14 16.06
C ALA A 569 33.99 -46.68 17.19
N ALA A 570 33.81 -47.92 17.63
CA ALA A 570 34.63 -48.56 18.66
C ALA A 570 35.06 -49.98 18.22
N GLY A 571 35.69 -50.05 17.06
CA GLY A 571 36.33 -51.26 16.54
C GLY A 571 37.63 -50.88 15.85
N GLY A 572 38.60 -50.41 16.65
CA GLY A 572 39.97 -50.08 16.29
C GLY A 572 40.84 -50.21 17.52
#